data_AF-M8CCA8-F1
#
_entry.id   AF-M8CCA8-F1
#
_cell.length_a   1.000
_cell.length_b   1.000
_cell.length_c   1.000
_cell.angle_alpha   90.00
_cell.angle_beta   90.00
_cell.angle_gamma   90.00
#
_symmetry.space_group_name_H-M   'P 1'
#
loop_
_entity.id
_entity.type
_entity.pdbx_description
1 polymer ?
#
loop_
_entity_poly.entity_id
_entity_poly.type
_entity_poly.pdbx_seq_one_letter_code
_entity_poly.pdbx_strand_id
1 'polypeptide(L)' 'MDLMRRMPPGSTETALNALLSLLPDHSLDLLSQVDLPLQVCMDKENNKEYILCEYNRDADSYRSANP' A
#
# COMPACT_ATOMS: atom_id res chain seq x y z
N MET A 1 -13.93 8.63 5.36
CA MET A 1 -12.65 8.93 6.02
C MET A 1 -12.17 10.34 5.64
N ASP A 2 -12.31 11.33 6.52
CA ASP A 2 -11.98 12.75 6.21
C ASP A 2 -10.49 13.08 6.49
N LEU A 3 -9.84 12.29 7.34
CA LEU A 3 -8.49 12.55 7.83
C LEU A 3 -7.41 12.40 6.74
N MET A 4 -7.45 11.29 5.99
CA MET A 4 -6.52 11.07 4.86
C MET A 4 -6.70 12.08 3.74
N ARG A 5 -7.95 12.52 3.50
CA ARG A 5 -8.28 13.55 2.49
C ARG A 5 -7.79 14.94 2.88
N ARG A 6 -7.44 15.17 4.15
CA ARG A 6 -6.93 16.44 4.69
C ARG A 6 -5.43 16.44 4.91
N MET A 7 -4.76 15.29 4.81
CA MET A 7 -3.33 15.22 5.05
C MET A 7 -2.51 15.58 3.81
N PRO A 8 -1.33 16.17 3.99
CA PRO A 8 -0.45 16.49 2.89
C PRO A 8 -0.04 15.20 2.17
N PRO A 9 -0.08 15.16 0.82
CA PRO A 9 0.10 13.93 0.05
C PRO A 9 1.44 13.24 0.29
N GLY A 10 2.49 14.01 0.64
CA GLY A 10 3.82 13.48 0.96
C GLY A 10 3.96 12.81 2.32
N SER A 11 2.94 12.83 3.18
CA SER A 11 2.97 12.17 4.51
C SER A 11 1.88 11.10 4.67
N THR A 12 1.12 10.83 3.61
CA THR A 12 0.02 9.86 3.60
C THR A 12 0.50 8.46 3.97
N GLU A 13 1.63 8.02 3.42
CA GLU A 13 2.23 6.71 3.74
C GLU A 13 2.60 6.57 5.22
N THR A 14 3.26 7.60 5.79
CA THR A 14 3.67 7.60 7.20
C THR A 14 2.46 7.60 8.13
N ALA A 15 1.46 8.39 7.80
CA ALA A 15 0.27 8.52 8.63
C ALA A 15 -0.65 7.30 8.54
N LEU A 16 -0.71 6.65 7.37
CA LEU A 16 -1.35 5.35 7.23
C LEU A 16 -0.64 4.31 8.09
N ASN A 17 0.68 4.19 8.01
CA ASN A 17 1.45 3.26 8.86
C ASN A 17 1.23 3.52 10.37
N ALA A 18 1.14 4.79 10.78
CA ALA A 18 0.81 5.14 12.16
C ALA A 18 -0.61 4.67 12.54
N LEU A 19 -1.60 4.85 11.67
CA LEU A 19 -2.97 4.39 11.90
C LEU A 19 -3.08 2.87 11.92
N LEU A 20 -2.36 2.16 11.04
CA LEU A 20 -2.27 0.70 11.05
C LEU A 20 -1.66 0.18 12.36
N SER A 21 -0.69 0.90 12.92
CA SER A 21 -0.08 0.56 14.21
C SER A 21 -1.00 0.86 15.40
N LEU A 22 -1.83 1.90 15.30
CA LEU A 22 -2.78 2.30 16.36
C LEU A 22 -4.07 1.45 16.35
N LEU A 23 -4.53 1.05 15.16
CA LEU A 23 -5.80 0.37 14.93
C LEU A 23 -5.62 -0.84 14.01
N PRO A 24 -4.93 -1.91 14.46
CA PRO A 24 -4.65 -3.09 13.65
C PRO A 24 -5.92 -3.80 13.16
N ASP A 25 -7.00 -3.79 13.95
CA ASP A 25 -8.32 -4.34 13.57
C ASP A 25 -8.98 -3.62 12.38
N HIS A 26 -8.56 -2.40 12.03
CA HIS A 26 -9.12 -1.64 10.91
C HIS A 26 -8.13 -1.53 9.74
N SER A 27 -7.03 -2.28 9.79
CA SER A 27 -5.99 -2.25 8.77
C SER A 27 -6.51 -2.53 7.36
N LEU A 28 -7.37 -3.54 7.21
CA LEU A 28 -7.98 -3.93 5.93
C LEU A 28 -8.89 -2.84 5.35
N ASP A 29 -9.71 -2.20 6.18
CA ASP A 29 -10.62 -1.14 5.74
C ASP A 29 -9.85 0.15 5.38
N LEU A 30 -8.80 0.46 6.15
CA LEU A 30 -7.95 1.62 5.91
C LEU A 30 -7.11 1.46 4.65
N LEU A 31 -6.52 0.28 4.42
CA LEU A 31 -5.77 0.00 3.20
C LEU A 31 -6.69 0.14 1.98
N SER A 32 -7.88 -0.49 2.02
CA SER A 32 -8.81 -0.52 0.88
C SER A 32 -9.40 0.84 0.51
N GLN A 33 -9.35 1.83 1.40
CA GLN A 33 -9.95 3.15 1.21
C GLN A 33 -8.94 4.26 0.94
N VAL A 34 -7.63 3.99 1.03
CA VAL A 34 -6.57 5.00 0.91
C VAL A 34 -5.73 4.75 -0.34
N ASP A 35 -5.96 5.57 -1.36
CA ASP A 35 -5.10 5.61 -2.53
C ASP A 35 -3.72 6.16 -2.14
N LEU A 36 -2.72 5.28 -2.17
CA LEU A 36 -1.31 5.63 -2.08
C LEU A 36 -0.72 5.82 -3.49
N PRO A 37 0.34 6.63 -3.65
CA PRO A 37 1.05 6.70 -4.92
C PRO A 37 1.56 5.31 -5.31
N LEU A 38 1.26 4.90 -6.55
CA LEU A 38 1.66 3.60 -7.06
C LEU A 38 3.19 3.49 -7.12
N GLN A 39 3.73 2.51 -6.40
CA GLN A 39 5.15 2.18 -6.46
C GLN A 39 5.40 1.10 -7.51
N VAL A 40 6.53 1.17 -8.19
CA VAL A 40 6.93 0.17 -9.19
C VAL A 40 8.09 -0.64 -8.62
N CYS A 41 8.00 -1.96 -8.69
CA CYS A 41 9.06 -2.87 -8.31
C CYS A 41 9.45 -3.73 -9.51
N MET A 42 10.67 -4.25 -9.50
CA MET A 42 11.19 -5.12 -10.54
C MET A 42 11.19 -6.56 -10.06
N ASP A 43 10.50 -7.42 -10.80
CA ASP A 43 10.57 -8.87 -10.64
C ASP A 43 11.95 -9.34 -11.07
N LYS A 44 12.73 -9.89 -10.13
CA LYS A 44 14.09 -10.37 -10.37
C LYS A 44 14.13 -11.66 -11.20
N GLU A 45 13.07 -12.46 -11.17
CA GLU A 45 12.99 -13.73 -11.89
C GLU A 45 12.62 -13.49 -13.36
N ASN A 46 11.65 -12.61 -13.61
CA ASN A 46 11.15 -12.33 -14.95
C ASN A 46 11.73 -11.07 -15.60
N ASN A 47 12.53 -10.30 -14.85
CA ASN A 47 13.10 -9.01 -15.26
C ASN A 47 12.04 -8.00 -15.76
N LYS A 48 10.87 -7.99 -15.11
CA LYS A 48 9.72 -7.17 -15.50
C LYS A 48 9.29 -6.25 -14.37
N GLU A 49 8.84 -5.07 -14.73
CA GLU A 49 8.28 -4.11 -13.77
C GLU A 49 6.83 -4.48 -13.45
N TYR A 50 6.47 -4.39 -12.17
CA TYR A 50 5.11 -4.58 -11.68
C TYR A 50 4.76 -3.51 -10.65
N ILE A 51 3.47 -3.24 -10.52
CA ILE A 51 2.96 -2.20 -9.61
C ILE A 51 2.71 -2.83 -8.24
N LEU A 52 3.13 -2.13 -7.19
CA LEU A 52 2.85 -2.46 -5.80
C LEU A 52 1.51 -1.85 -5.41
N CYS A 53 0.59 -2.71 -4.99
CA CYS A 53 -0.72 -2.36 -4.47
C CYS A 53 -1.03 -3.23 -3.25
N GLU A 54 -2.02 -2.85 -2.46
CA GLU A 54 -2.54 -3.71 -1.40
C GLU A 54 -3.10 -5.04 -1.94
N TYR A 55 -3.68 -5.03 -3.15
CA TYR A 55 -4.31 -6.20 -3.75
C TYR A 55 -3.33 -7.31 -4.13
N ASN A 56 -2.05 -6.99 -4.35
CA ASN A 56 -0.99 -7.96 -4.57
C ASN A 56 -0.03 -8.08 -3.38
N ARG A 57 -0.37 -7.52 -2.22
CA ARG A 57 0.43 -7.60 -1.00
C ARG A 57 0.03 -8.81 -0.16
N ASP A 58 1.00 -9.61 0.22
CA ASP A 58 0.90 -10.68 1.22
C ASP A 58 1.92 -10.38 2.33
N ALA A 59 1.44 -9.88 3.48
CA ALA A 59 2.27 -9.36 4.58
C ALA A 59 3.32 -8.32 4.11
N ASP A 60 4.59 -8.70 4.04
CA ASP A 60 5.72 -7.86 3.61
C ASP A 60 6.18 -8.15 2.18
N SER A 61 5.49 -9.04 1.48
CA SER A 61 5.81 -9.47 0.11
C SER A 61 4.75 -8.99 -0.87
N TYR A 62 5.16 -8.82 -2.13
CA TYR A 62 4.26 -8.46 -3.22
C TYR A 62 4.31 -9.52 -4.32
N ARG A 63 3.13 -9.93 -4.78
CA ARG A 63 2.99 -10.89 -5.88
C ARG A 63 3.13 -10.18 -7.22
N SER A 64 4.14 -10.59 -7.99
CA SER A 64 4.29 -10.20 -9.39
C SER A 64 3.16 -10.82 -10.22
N ALA A 65 2.53 -10.03 -11.09
CA ALA A 65 1.47 -10.50 -11.99
C ALA A 65 2.11 -11.09 -13.25
N ASN A 66 2.59 -12.33 -13.17
CA ASN A 66 2.87 -13.15 -14.36
C ASN A 66 2.62 -14.65 -14.06
N PRO A 67 2.30 -15.44 -15.10
CA PRO A 67 2.34 -16.89 -15.04
C PRO A 67 3.76 -17.43 -14.95
#